data_AF-A0A960ZKZ8-F1
#
_entry.id   AF-A0A960ZKZ8-F1
#
_cell.length_a   1.000
_cell.length_b   1.000
_cell.length_c   1.000
_cell.angle_alpha   90.00
_cell.angle_beta   90.00
_cell.angle_gamma   90.00
#
_symmetry.space_group_name_H-M   'P 1'
#
loop_
_entity.id
_entity.type
_entity.pdbx_description
1 polymer ?
#
loop_
_entity_poly.entity_id
_entity_poly.type
_entity_poly.pdbx_seq_one_letter_code
_entity_poly.pdbx_strand_id
1 'polypeptide(L)'
;MNPSFFYSILGASALALLVSCGKDPSTVEGGSEPSPPSEALVTDPNGTPDSGDGEKPIIVKAAQQRQLTEEEQKRVLEGVFRERARQQAAGLGGGKVVVNGAWPYSGYSTLAPDPAAAIEARLVAVDITVSGHTPYFDIDDIEIVDGASLVSYGSDPHAEPLQVDGSLLPQGEAIPIGPAPSRWLLIYAFPKATPRFHLYYWGKALTAQPVAFGEPGLSLPYPPSE
;
A
#
# COMPACT_ATOMS: atom_id res chain seq x y z
N MET A 1 -18.36 48.80 -11.72
CA MET A 1 -19.15 48.48 -10.51
C MET A 1 -18.50 47.27 -9.87
N ASN A 2 -17.76 47.49 -8.80
CA ASN A 2 -17.11 46.45 -7.98
C ASN A 2 -18.07 46.01 -6.88
N PRO A 3 -18.17 44.72 -6.55
CA PRO A 3 -18.54 44.30 -5.22
C PRO A 3 -17.27 43.99 -4.42
N SER A 4 -17.01 44.82 -3.42
CA SER A 4 -16.08 44.53 -2.34
C SER A 4 -16.67 43.44 -1.45
N PHE A 5 -15.99 42.29 -1.33
CA PHE A 5 -16.29 41.30 -0.30
C PHE A 5 -15.25 41.40 0.81
N PHE A 6 -15.70 41.87 1.97
CA PHE A 6 -15.09 41.58 3.26
C PHE A 6 -15.51 40.16 3.67
N TYR A 7 -14.59 39.30 4.12
CA TYR A 7 -14.86 38.40 5.25
C TYR A 7 -13.57 37.81 5.85
N SER A 8 -13.51 37.97 7.18
CA SER A 8 -12.89 37.17 8.24
C SER A 8 -11.50 36.55 8.07
N ILE A 9 -10.59 37.12 8.86
CA ILE A 9 -9.42 36.46 9.45
C ILE A 9 -9.92 35.49 10.54
N LEU A 10 -9.66 34.19 10.38
CA LEU A 10 -9.66 33.20 11.46
C LEU A 10 -8.44 32.31 11.27
N GLY A 11 -7.57 32.31 12.29
CA GLY A 11 -6.31 31.59 12.27
C GLY A 11 -6.46 30.10 12.53
N ALA A 12 -5.45 29.35 12.09
CA ALA A 12 -5.10 28.06 12.65
C ALA A 12 -3.58 27.91 12.57
N SER A 13 -2.96 27.85 13.75
CA SER A 13 -1.56 27.51 13.97
C SER A 13 -1.26 26.10 13.49
N ALA A 14 -0.22 25.93 12.68
CA ALA A 14 0.45 24.64 12.52
C ALA A 14 1.86 24.75 13.10
N LEU A 15 1.99 24.23 14.33
CA LEU A 15 3.22 24.10 15.08
C LEU A 15 4.07 22.99 14.44
N ALA A 16 5.18 23.35 13.81
CA ALA A 16 6.18 22.39 13.34
C ALA A 16 6.96 21.83 14.54
N LEU A 17 6.73 20.56 14.89
CA LEU A 17 7.59 19.82 15.82
C LEU A 17 8.80 19.29 15.05
N LEU A 18 9.91 20.04 15.11
CA LEU A 18 11.25 19.55 14.79
C LEU A 18 11.80 18.81 16.01
N VAL A 19 11.73 17.48 16.00
CA VAL A 19 12.54 16.66 16.92
C VAL A 19 13.91 16.45 16.30
N SER A 20 14.85 17.30 16.70
CA SER A 20 16.28 17.07 16.49
C SER A 20 16.82 16.32 17.70
N CYS A 21 17.24 15.07 17.50
CA CYS A 21 18.09 14.35 18.44
C CYS A 21 19.33 13.88 17.69
N GLY A 22 20.34 14.75 17.64
CA GLY A 22 21.71 14.33 17.40
C GLY A 22 22.33 13.83 18.71
N LYS A 23 22.86 12.60 18.71
CA LYS A 23 23.99 12.20 19.57
C LYS A 23 24.61 10.89 19.11
N ASP A 24 25.68 10.98 18.32
CA ASP A 24 26.83 10.08 18.46
C ASP A 24 27.69 10.60 19.64
N PRO A 25 28.49 9.79 20.38
CA PRO A 25 29.30 8.69 19.85
C PRO A 25 29.51 7.46 20.78
N SER A 26 30.32 6.51 20.28
CA SER A 26 31.20 5.54 20.97
C SER A 26 30.81 4.05 20.97
N THR A 27 31.56 3.32 20.14
CA THR A 27 32.31 2.06 20.40
C THR A 27 31.94 1.21 21.61
N VAL A 28 31.38 0.01 21.38
CA VAL A 28 31.59 -1.18 22.23
C VAL A 28 31.64 -2.44 21.37
N GLU A 29 32.65 -3.26 21.65
CA GLU A 29 32.99 -4.55 21.05
C GLU A 29 31.98 -5.68 21.35
N GLY A 30 31.96 -6.69 20.48
CA GLY A 30 31.97 -8.12 20.83
C GLY A 30 30.83 -8.66 21.71
N GLY A 31 29.84 -9.30 21.07
CA GLY A 31 28.86 -10.13 21.75
C GLY A 31 28.27 -11.18 20.81
N SER A 32 28.59 -12.44 21.08
CA SER A 32 28.30 -13.65 20.31
C SER A 32 26.82 -13.91 20.02
N GLU A 33 26.54 -14.43 18.82
CA GLU A 33 25.23 -14.98 18.40
C GLU A 33 24.76 -16.12 19.32
N PRO A 34 23.50 -16.11 19.78
CA PRO A 34 22.86 -17.32 20.28
C PRO A 34 22.25 -18.12 19.12
N SER A 35 22.81 -19.32 18.89
CA SER A 35 22.26 -20.35 18.01
C SER A 35 20.82 -20.73 18.36
N PRO A 36 19.98 -21.09 17.37
CA PRO A 36 18.64 -21.60 17.64
C PRO A 36 18.67 -22.99 18.29
N PRO A 37 17.71 -23.31 19.18
CA PRO A 37 17.61 -24.63 19.79
C PRO A 37 17.21 -25.69 18.76
N SER A 38 17.88 -26.84 18.85
CA SER A 38 17.71 -28.02 18.01
C SER A 38 16.30 -28.61 18.13
N GLU A 39 15.66 -28.81 16.97
CA GLU A 39 14.44 -29.63 16.86
C GLU A 39 14.78 -31.09 17.19
N ALA A 40 14.22 -31.59 18.28
CA ALA A 40 14.20 -33.02 18.57
C ALA A 40 13.10 -33.68 17.75
N LEU A 41 13.52 -34.53 16.82
CA LEU A 41 12.73 -35.57 16.17
C LEU A 41 11.97 -36.38 17.24
N VAL A 42 10.64 -36.36 17.18
CA VAL A 42 9.81 -37.44 17.73
C VAL A 42 9.05 -38.03 16.54
N THR A 43 9.59 -39.12 16.02
CA THR A 43 8.89 -40.01 15.08
C THR A 43 7.98 -40.93 15.89
N ASP A 44 6.67 -40.85 15.66
CA ASP A 44 5.72 -41.86 16.12
C ASP A 44 5.33 -42.77 14.94
N PRO A 45 5.55 -44.09 15.01
CA PRO A 45 5.29 -45.01 13.92
C PRO A 45 4.00 -45.81 14.19
N ASN A 46 2.84 -45.28 13.80
CA ASN A 46 1.66 -46.07 13.39
C ASN A 46 0.44 -45.19 13.14
N GLY A 47 -0.18 -45.33 11.96
CA GLY A 47 -1.56 -44.90 11.74
C GLY A 47 -1.86 -44.33 10.36
N THR A 48 -2.13 -45.23 9.41
CA THR A 48 -3.11 -45.20 8.30
C THR A 48 -3.55 -43.86 7.66
N PRO A 49 -3.60 -43.76 6.31
CA PRO A 49 -3.97 -42.53 5.62
C PRO A 49 -5.48 -42.28 5.71
N ASP A 50 -5.88 -41.11 6.18
CA ASP A 50 -7.24 -40.61 6.04
C ASP A 50 -7.26 -39.48 5.02
N SER A 51 -8.05 -39.69 3.96
CA SER A 51 -8.32 -38.74 2.90
C SER A 51 -9.61 -38.03 3.28
N GLY A 52 -9.57 -36.71 3.51
CA GLY A 52 -10.79 -35.98 3.85
C GLY A 52 -10.57 -34.49 4.04
N ASP A 53 -11.29 -33.73 3.22
CA ASP A 53 -11.46 -32.28 3.25
C ASP A 53 -11.71 -31.70 4.64
N GLY A 54 -11.25 -30.47 4.87
CA GLY A 54 -11.67 -29.70 6.03
C GLY A 54 -10.87 -28.44 6.27
N GLU A 55 -11.20 -27.37 5.54
CA GLU A 55 -11.08 -26.01 6.06
C GLU A 55 -11.59 -26.02 7.50
N LYS A 56 -10.69 -25.83 8.46
CA LYS A 56 -11.08 -25.74 9.87
C LYS A 56 -11.63 -24.33 10.09
N PRO A 57 -12.95 -24.13 10.30
CA PRO A 57 -13.48 -22.85 10.73
C PRO A 57 -13.29 -22.80 12.25
N ILE A 58 -12.06 -22.61 12.68
CA ILE A 58 -11.72 -22.47 14.09
C ILE A 58 -12.11 -21.04 14.49
N ILE A 59 -13.05 -20.93 15.43
CA ILE A 59 -13.56 -19.69 16.06
C ILE A 59 -14.71 -18.97 15.33
N VAL A 60 -15.82 -19.65 15.00
CA VAL A 60 -17.13 -18.94 14.94
C VAL A 60 -18.29 -19.74 15.55
N LYS A 61 -18.22 -21.07 15.65
CA LYS A 61 -19.39 -21.89 16.01
C LYS A 61 -19.69 -22.09 17.52
N ALA A 62 -18.84 -21.64 18.44
CA ALA A 62 -19.08 -21.82 19.89
C ALA A 62 -19.55 -20.54 20.64
N ALA A 63 -19.60 -19.38 19.98
CA ALA A 63 -19.97 -18.11 20.61
C ALA A 63 -21.48 -17.77 20.52
N GLN A 64 -22.32 -18.67 20.01
CA GLN A 64 -23.74 -18.38 19.75
C GLN A 64 -24.67 -18.39 20.97
N GLN A 65 -24.18 -18.58 22.20
CA GLN A 65 -25.07 -18.64 23.38
C GLN A 65 -24.61 -17.86 24.62
N ARG A 66 -23.51 -17.10 24.56
CA ARG A 66 -23.11 -16.21 25.66
C ARG A 66 -23.16 -14.77 25.19
N GLN A 67 -24.02 -13.95 25.80
CA GLN A 67 -23.94 -12.50 25.66
C GLN A 67 -22.61 -12.05 26.29
N LEU A 68 -21.69 -11.60 25.45
CA LEU A 68 -20.42 -11.00 25.89
C LEU A 68 -20.71 -9.65 26.55
N THR A 69 -20.00 -9.31 27.62
CA THR A 69 -20.04 -7.94 28.17
C THR A 69 -19.47 -6.95 27.15
N GLU A 70 -19.73 -5.65 27.31
CA GLU A 70 -19.20 -4.62 26.40
C GLU A 70 -17.67 -4.63 26.33
N GLU A 71 -17.00 -4.89 27.46
CA GLU A 71 -15.54 -5.01 27.53
C GLU A 71 -15.02 -6.26 26.83
N GLU A 72 -15.73 -7.40 26.97
CA GLU A 72 -15.41 -8.63 26.26
C GLU A 72 -15.60 -8.44 24.74
N GLN A 73 -16.68 -7.77 24.31
CA GLN A 73 -16.91 -7.42 22.91
C GLN A 73 -15.81 -6.52 22.36
N LYS A 74 -15.42 -5.48 23.11
CA LYS A 74 -14.34 -4.56 22.71
C LYS A 74 -13.01 -5.30 22.51
N ARG A 75 -12.65 -6.19 23.45
CA ARG A 75 -11.42 -6.98 23.33
C ARG A 75 -11.43 -7.94 22.13
N VAL A 76 -12.57 -8.57 21.87
CA VAL A 76 -12.74 -9.44 20.70
C VAL A 76 -12.60 -8.62 19.41
N LEU A 77 -13.29 -7.47 19.32
CA LEU A 77 -13.21 -6.58 18.16
C LEU A 77 -11.78 -6.07 17.92
N GLU A 78 -11.09 -5.61 18.96
CA GLU A 78 -9.70 -5.17 18.88
C GLU A 78 -8.77 -6.29 18.38
N GLY A 79 -8.98 -7.52 18.87
CA GLY A 79 -8.26 -8.70 18.39
C GLY A 79 -8.48 -8.98 16.90
N VAL A 80 -9.74 -8.89 16.44
CA VAL A 80 -10.10 -9.06 15.03
C VAL A 80 -9.47 -7.96 14.16
N PHE A 81 -9.56 -6.70 14.58
CA PHE A 81 -8.96 -5.58 13.84
C PHE A 81 -7.44 -5.72 13.71
N ARG A 82 -6.76 -6.08 14.79
CA ARG A 82 -5.31 -6.29 14.77
C ARG A 82 -4.91 -7.42 13.82
N GLU A 83 -5.66 -8.52 13.82
CA GLU A 83 -5.38 -9.65 12.93
C GLU A 83 -5.66 -9.29 11.46
N ARG A 84 -6.73 -8.53 11.18
CA ARG A 84 -7.00 -8.03 9.82
C ARG A 84 -5.92 -7.08 9.32
N ALA A 85 -5.48 -6.13 10.14
CA ALA A 85 -4.38 -5.24 9.82
C ALA A 85 -3.08 -6.01 9.55
N ARG A 86 -2.80 -7.05 10.35
CA ARG A 86 -1.65 -7.94 10.12
C ARG A 86 -1.74 -8.68 8.78
N GLN A 87 -2.93 -9.17 8.42
CA GLN A 87 -3.17 -9.87 7.14
C GLN A 87 -3.02 -8.93 5.94
N GLN A 88 -3.54 -7.71 6.01
CA GLN A 88 -3.40 -6.70 4.94
C GLN A 88 -1.95 -6.25 4.78
N ALA A 89 -1.24 -5.99 5.88
CA ALA A 89 0.19 -5.69 5.83
C ALA A 89 1.03 -6.85 5.28
N ALA A 90 0.59 -8.09 5.53
CA ALA A 90 1.16 -9.29 4.93
C ALA A 90 0.66 -9.57 3.51
N GLY A 91 -0.21 -8.71 2.95
CA GLY A 91 -0.88 -8.89 1.66
C GLY A 91 0.10 -9.13 0.51
N LEU A 92 1.20 -8.39 0.48
CA LEU A 92 2.27 -8.61 -0.49
C LEU A 92 2.96 -9.96 -0.31
N GLY A 93 3.10 -10.46 0.92
CA GLY A 93 3.79 -11.72 1.24
C GLY A 93 5.22 -11.77 0.66
N GLY A 94 5.49 -12.85 -0.10
CA GLY A 94 6.72 -13.02 -0.89
C GLY A 94 6.65 -12.39 -2.29
N GLY A 95 5.57 -11.67 -2.59
CA GLY A 95 5.33 -11.04 -3.87
C GLY A 95 6.30 -9.93 -4.21
N LYS A 96 6.32 -9.58 -5.49
CA LYS A 96 7.23 -8.62 -6.11
C LYS A 96 6.45 -7.60 -6.91
N VAL A 97 6.91 -6.35 -6.85
CA VAL A 97 6.46 -5.28 -7.75
C VAL A 97 7.59 -4.95 -8.72
N VAL A 98 7.23 -4.82 -9.99
CA VAL A 98 8.11 -4.32 -11.06
C VAL A 98 7.49 -3.06 -11.61
N VAL A 99 8.26 -1.98 -11.69
CA VAL A 99 7.83 -0.75 -12.38
C VAL A 99 8.22 -0.87 -13.85
N ASN A 100 7.23 -0.92 -14.72
CA ASN A 100 7.41 -1.00 -16.18
C ASN A 100 7.67 0.38 -16.79
N GLY A 101 7.11 1.43 -16.19
CA GLY A 101 7.32 2.81 -16.58
C GLY A 101 6.69 3.79 -15.60
N ALA A 102 7.15 5.04 -15.62
CA ALA A 102 6.55 6.11 -14.84
C ALA A 102 6.73 7.45 -15.56
N TRP A 103 5.71 8.30 -15.58
CA TRP A 103 5.72 9.55 -16.35
C TRP A 103 4.83 10.63 -15.74
N PRO A 104 5.07 11.93 -16.04
CA PRO A 104 4.08 12.98 -15.81
C PRO A 104 2.79 12.69 -16.58
N TYR A 105 1.65 12.78 -15.92
CA TYR A 105 0.38 12.30 -16.46
C TYR A 105 -0.59 13.45 -16.76
N SER A 106 -1.29 13.35 -17.90
CA SER A 106 -2.24 14.37 -18.37
C SER A 106 -3.55 13.78 -18.89
N GLY A 107 -3.76 12.47 -18.77
CA GLY A 107 -5.02 11.82 -19.13
C GLY A 107 -6.12 12.05 -18.10
N TYR A 108 -7.24 11.36 -18.26
CA TYR A 108 -8.31 11.39 -17.27
C TYR A 108 -7.83 10.85 -15.92
N SER A 109 -8.26 11.50 -14.83
CA SER A 109 -8.12 10.97 -13.49
C SER A 109 -9.26 11.43 -12.60
N THR A 110 -9.62 10.60 -11.61
CA THR A 110 -10.51 10.99 -10.50
C THR A 110 -9.81 11.91 -9.50
N LEU A 111 -8.47 11.97 -9.54
CA LEU A 111 -7.65 12.88 -8.77
C LEU A 111 -7.44 14.20 -9.52
N ALA A 112 -7.57 15.32 -8.81
CA ALA A 112 -7.25 16.64 -9.30
C ALA A 112 -6.36 17.35 -8.27
N PRO A 113 -5.06 17.58 -8.56
CA PRO A 113 -4.18 18.35 -7.68
C PRO A 113 -4.78 19.74 -7.40
N ASP A 114 -4.87 20.12 -6.13
CA ASP A 114 -5.36 21.44 -5.73
C ASP A 114 -4.36 22.53 -6.16
N PRO A 115 -4.72 23.45 -7.07
CA PRO A 115 -3.83 24.51 -7.52
C PRO A 115 -3.49 25.52 -6.40
N ALA A 116 -4.27 25.57 -5.32
CA ALA A 116 -4.03 26.43 -4.16
C ALA A 116 -3.19 25.77 -3.06
N ALA A 117 -2.79 24.49 -3.23
CA ALA A 117 -1.96 23.80 -2.26
C ALA A 117 -0.60 24.48 -2.07
N ALA A 118 -0.07 24.42 -0.85
CA ALA A 118 1.24 25.02 -0.52
C ALA A 118 2.40 24.40 -1.31
N ILE A 119 2.25 23.14 -1.74
CA ILE A 119 3.20 22.44 -2.60
C ILE A 119 2.50 22.20 -3.94
N GLU A 120 3.05 22.79 -4.99
CA GLU A 120 2.53 22.59 -6.34
C GLU A 120 2.70 21.13 -6.77
N ALA A 121 1.59 20.48 -7.12
CA ALA A 121 1.55 19.09 -7.53
C ALA A 121 1.15 18.94 -9.01
N ARG A 122 1.53 17.81 -9.59
CA ARG A 122 1.12 17.32 -10.91
C ARG A 122 0.56 15.91 -10.76
N LEU A 123 -0.19 15.44 -11.74
CA LEU A 123 -0.44 14.02 -11.84
C LEU A 123 0.80 13.30 -12.37
N VAL A 124 1.05 12.11 -11.86
CA VAL A 124 2.03 11.15 -12.38
C VAL A 124 1.36 9.79 -12.51
N ALA A 125 1.77 9.02 -13.50
CA ALA A 125 1.34 7.64 -13.67
C ALA A 125 2.52 6.70 -13.46
N VAL A 126 2.25 5.58 -12.83
CA VAL A 126 3.21 4.50 -12.58
C VAL A 126 2.59 3.20 -13.06
N ASP A 127 3.17 2.63 -14.10
CA ASP A 127 2.79 1.32 -14.62
C ASP A 127 3.58 0.25 -13.88
N ILE A 128 2.86 -0.63 -13.20
CA ILE A 128 3.46 -1.70 -12.40
C ILE A 128 2.92 -3.08 -12.77
N THR A 129 3.73 -4.10 -12.53
CA THR A 129 3.30 -5.48 -12.45
C THR A 129 3.54 -6.01 -11.04
N VAL A 130 2.48 -6.53 -10.41
CA VAL A 130 2.53 -7.21 -9.12
C VAL A 130 2.42 -8.71 -9.36
N SER A 131 3.25 -9.52 -8.72
CA SER A 131 3.21 -10.98 -8.82
C SER A 131 3.52 -11.66 -7.49
N GLY A 132 3.07 -12.90 -7.30
CA GLY A 132 3.33 -13.66 -6.08
C GLY A 132 2.70 -13.09 -4.80
N HIS A 133 1.77 -12.15 -4.95
CA HIS A 133 1.03 -11.55 -3.85
C HIS A 133 -0.08 -12.49 -3.35
N THR A 134 -0.54 -12.26 -2.13
CA THR A 134 -1.66 -13.03 -1.55
C THR A 134 -3.01 -12.44 -1.99
N PRO A 135 -4.13 -13.13 -1.73
CA PRO A 135 -5.48 -12.57 -1.92
C PRO A 135 -5.81 -11.37 -1.02
N TYR A 136 -4.99 -11.06 -0.01
CA TYR A 136 -5.16 -9.90 0.88
C TYR A 136 -4.36 -8.68 0.41
N PHE A 137 -3.68 -8.78 -0.73
CA PHE A 137 -3.00 -7.64 -1.33
C PHE A 137 -4.02 -6.65 -1.86
N ASP A 138 -3.94 -5.42 -1.39
CA ASP A 138 -4.75 -4.31 -1.89
C ASP A 138 -3.90 -3.39 -2.76
N ILE A 139 -4.38 -3.05 -3.94
CA ILE A 139 -3.64 -2.19 -4.87
C ILE A 139 -3.62 -0.74 -4.37
N ASP A 140 -4.68 -0.33 -3.67
CA ASP A 140 -4.84 1.03 -3.18
C ASP A 140 -3.86 1.36 -2.05
N ASP A 141 -3.36 0.34 -1.35
CA ASP A 141 -2.36 0.45 -0.28
C ASP A 141 -0.91 0.68 -0.79
N ILE A 142 -0.69 0.78 -2.10
CA ILE A 142 0.62 1.18 -2.63
C ILE A 142 0.79 2.69 -2.48
N GLU A 143 1.74 3.08 -1.63
CA GLU A 143 2.12 4.46 -1.38
C GLU A 143 3.19 4.95 -2.36
N ILE A 144 3.05 6.20 -2.80
CA ILE A 144 4.13 6.92 -3.52
C ILE A 144 4.90 7.83 -2.55
N VAL A 145 6.21 7.66 -2.52
CA VAL A 145 7.13 8.32 -1.57
C VAL A 145 8.19 9.10 -2.33
N ASP A 146 8.54 10.30 -1.89
CA ASP A 146 9.60 11.10 -2.51
C ASP A 146 10.96 10.42 -2.41
N GLY A 147 11.65 10.34 -3.55
CA GLY A 147 12.88 9.57 -3.70
C GLY A 147 14.10 10.13 -2.97
N ALA A 148 14.02 11.34 -2.41
CA ALA A 148 15.13 11.99 -1.69
C ALA A 148 14.82 12.22 -0.21
N SER A 149 13.65 12.78 0.09
CA SER A 149 13.18 13.13 1.43
C SER A 149 12.48 11.99 2.15
N LEU A 150 12.03 10.96 1.42
CA LEU A 150 11.22 9.86 1.93
C LEU A 150 9.87 10.29 2.54
N VAL A 151 9.39 11.48 2.18
CA VAL A 151 8.04 11.94 2.54
C VAL A 151 7.01 11.16 1.70
N SER A 152 6.02 10.56 2.36
CA SER A 152 4.88 9.92 1.68
C SER A 152 3.90 10.97 1.15
N TYR A 153 3.44 10.80 -0.08
CA TYR A 153 2.44 11.65 -0.72
C TYR A 153 1.08 10.95 -0.86
N GLY A 154 0.91 9.83 -0.17
CA GLY A 154 -0.36 9.11 -0.05
C GLY A 154 -0.34 7.72 -0.67
N SER A 155 -1.23 6.91 -0.12
CA SER A 155 -1.86 5.73 -0.73
C SER A 155 -3.04 6.20 -1.61
N ASP A 156 -3.86 5.27 -2.08
CA ASP A 156 -5.10 5.51 -2.82
C ASP A 156 -4.90 6.16 -4.20
N PRO A 157 -4.08 5.56 -5.09
CA PRO A 157 -4.02 5.98 -6.48
C PRO A 157 -5.39 5.86 -7.14
N HIS A 158 -5.60 6.66 -8.18
CA HIS A 158 -6.54 6.24 -9.21
C HIS A 158 -5.92 5.06 -9.98
N ALA A 159 -6.42 3.85 -9.72
CA ALA A 159 -5.88 2.60 -10.24
C ALA A 159 -6.75 2.05 -11.38
N GLU A 160 -6.11 1.69 -12.49
CA GLU A 160 -6.76 1.03 -13.64
C GLU A 160 -6.02 -0.26 -14.00
N PRO A 161 -6.71 -1.41 -14.13
CA PRO A 161 -6.08 -2.65 -14.52
C PRO A 161 -5.63 -2.62 -15.98
N LEU A 162 -4.47 -3.22 -16.24
CA LEU A 162 -3.86 -3.32 -17.58
C LEU A 162 -3.75 -4.79 -18.00
N GLN A 163 -3.79 -5.00 -19.31
CA GLN A 163 -3.31 -6.24 -19.92
C GLN A 163 -1.79 -6.36 -19.78
N VAL A 164 -1.26 -7.57 -20.00
CA VAL A 164 0.19 -7.83 -19.91
C VAL A 164 1.00 -6.95 -20.88
N ASP A 165 0.43 -6.58 -22.02
CA ASP A 165 1.08 -5.70 -23.01
C ASP A 165 1.08 -4.21 -22.62
N GLY A 166 0.37 -3.83 -21.56
CA GLY A 166 0.27 -2.46 -21.06
C GLY A 166 -0.90 -1.66 -21.63
N SER A 167 -1.76 -2.28 -22.43
CA SER A 167 -3.05 -1.69 -22.82
C SER A 167 -4.09 -1.80 -21.69
N LEU A 168 -5.15 -0.99 -21.75
CA LEU A 168 -6.23 -1.06 -20.76
C LEU A 168 -6.91 -2.42 -20.79
N LEU A 169 -7.19 -2.96 -19.61
CA LEU A 169 -8.01 -4.16 -19.50
C LEU A 169 -9.46 -3.81 -19.88
N PRO A 170 -10.09 -4.54 -20.82
CA PRO A 170 -11.47 -4.26 -21.21
C PRO A 170 -12.44 -4.41 -20.03
N GLN A 171 -13.48 -3.57 -20.04
CA GLN A 171 -14.51 -3.61 -19.00
C GLN A 171 -15.17 -4.99 -18.94
N GLY A 172 -15.25 -5.56 -17.74
CA GLY A 172 -15.85 -6.87 -17.49
C GLY A 172 -14.89 -8.05 -17.61
N GLU A 173 -13.65 -7.84 -18.05
CA GLU A 173 -12.61 -8.84 -17.93
C GLU A 173 -12.13 -8.97 -16.47
N ALA A 174 -11.85 -10.20 -16.05
CA ALA A 174 -11.40 -10.48 -14.71
C ALA A 174 -9.93 -10.11 -14.54
N ILE A 175 -9.63 -9.36 -13.48
CA ILE A 175 -8.26 -9.10 -13.06
C ILE A 175 -7.67 -10.43 -12.53
N PRO A 176 -6.44 -10.80 -12.94
CA PRO A 176 -5.77 -11.97 -12.38
C PRO A 176 -5.68 -11.89 -10.86
N ILE A 177 -6.09 -12.96 -10.17
CA ILE A 177 -5.99 -13.06 -8.70
C ILE A 177 -4.62 -13.61 -8.33
N GLY A 178 -4.06 -13.14 -7.22
CA GLY A 178 -2.81 -13.64 -6.66
C GLY A 178 -2.83 -15.17 -6.50
N PRO A 179 -1.73 -15.88 -6.81
CA PRO A 179 -0.38 -15.37 -7.04
C PRO A 179 -0.08 -14.99 -8.51
N ALA A 180 -1.06 -15.10 -9.41
CA ALA A 180 -0.86 -14.75 -10.81
C ALA A 180 -0.51 -13.25 -10.95
N PRO A 181 0.34 -12.89 -11.94
CA PRO A 181 0.71 -11.50 -12.13
C PRO A 181 -0.48 -10.67 -12.62
N SER A 182 -0.65 -9.48 -12.04
CA SER A 182 -1.56 -8.45 -12.52
C SER A 182 -0.79 -7.16 -12.82
N ARG A 183 -1.14 -6.47 -13.90
CA ARG A 183 -0.52 -5.20 -14.32
C ARG A 183 -1.52 -4.07 -14.08
N TRP A 184 -1.03 -2.93 -13.63
CA TRP A 184 -1.84 -1.81 -13.18
C TRP A 184 -1.21 -0.48 -13.58
N LEU A 185 -2.05 0.47 -13.95
CA LEU A 185 -1.71 1.88 -14.04
C LEU A 185 -2.14 2.57 -12.76
N LEU A 186 -1.18 3.12 -12.00
CA LEU A 186 -1.45 3.84 -10.76
C LEU A 186 -1.20 5.33 -10.99
N ILE A 187 -2.23 6.16 -10.79
CA ILE A 187 -2.14 7.60 -10.98
C ILE A 187 -2.19 8.30 -9.62
N TYR A 188 -1.19 9.15 -9.37
CA TYR A 188 -1.03 9.89 -8.11
C TYR A 188 -0.95 11.40 -8.36
N ALA A 189 -1.34 12.19 -7.37
CA ALA A 189 -0.90 13.58 -7.25
C ALA A 189 0.49 13.62 -6.58
N PHE A 190 1.47 14.25 -7.22
CA PHE A 190 2.85 14.22 -6.76
C PHE A 190 3.55 15.58 -6.98
N PRO A 191 4.50 16.00 -6.12
CA PRO A 191 5.13 17.32 -6.24
C PRO A 191 5.82 17.55 -7.58
N LYS A 192 5.66 18.76 -8.13
CA LYS A 192 6.30 19.14 -9.40
C LYS A 192 7.83 19.20 -9.30
N ALA A 193 8.36 19.55 -8.14
CA ALA A 193 9.80 19.70 -7.93
C ALA A 193 10.53 18.35 -7.82
N THR A 194 9.82 17.24 -7.59
CA THR A 194 10.43 15.93 -7.34
C THR A 194 10.53 15.11 -8.64
N PRO A 195 11.74 14.71 -9.06
CA PRO A 195 11.94 13.95 -10.30
C PRO A 195 11.92 12.42 -10.09
N ARG A 196 11.98 11.95 -8.84
CA ARG A 196 12.10 10.51 -8.52
C ARG A 196 11.26 10.12 -7.32
N PHE A 197 10.83 8.87 -7.26
CA PHE A 197 9.99 8.34 -6.20
C PHE A 197 10.40 6.92 -5.80
N HIS A 198 9.93 6.49 -4.65
CA HIS A 198 9.83 5.09 -4.28
C HIS A 198 8.36 4.68 -4.20
N LEU A 199 8.11 3.38 -4.39
CA LEU A 199 6.85 2.76 -3.98
C LEU A 199 7.03 2.00 -2.68
N TYR A 200 6.04 2.10 -1.81
CA TYR A 200 5.96 1.41 -0.53
C TYR A 200 4.62 0.68 -0.40
N TYR A 201 4.57 -0.37 0.39
CA TYR A 201 3.35 -1.07 0.79
C TYR A 201 3.47 -1.39 2.27
N TRP A 202 2.62 -0.80 3.11
CA TRP A 202 2.66 -1.00 4.57
C TRP A 202 4.07 -0.83 5.18
N GLY A 203 4.78 0.23 4.78
CA GLY A 203 6.14 0.52 5.24
C GLY A 203 7.26 -0.33 4.62
N LYS A 204 6.94 -1.34 3.81
CA LYS A 204 7.92 -2.11 3.04
C LYS A 204 8.20 -1.43 1.70
N ALA A 205 9.46 -1.11 1.44
CA ALA A 205 9.88 -0.58 0.14
C ALA A 205 9.66 -1.65 -0.95
N LEU A 206 8.90 -1.28 -1.99
CA LEU A 206 8.66 -2.10 -3.18
C LEU A 206 9.72 -1.89 -4.26
N THR A 207 10.37 -0.72 -4.22
CA THR A 207 11.43 -0.33 -5.16
C THR A 207 12.75 -0.22 -4.42
N ALA A 208 13.78 -0.95 -4.87
CA ALA A 208 15.08 -0.96 -4.21
C ALA A 208 15.85 0.37 -4.35
N GLN A 209 15.53 1.16 -5.38
CA GLN A 209 16.15 2.45 -5.70
C GLN A 209 15.08 3.43 -6.18
N PRO A 210 15.29 4.76 -6.03
CA PRO A 210 14.34 5.75 -6.53
C PRO A 210 14.16 5.64 -8.04
N VAL A 211 12.91 5.49 -8.49
CA VAL A 211 12.49 5.45 -9.88
C VAL A 211 12.33 6.88 -10.39
N ALA A 212 12.92 7.20 -11.53
CA ALA A 212 12.75 8.50 -12.17
C ALA A 212 11.50 8.51 -13.06
N PHE A 213 10.84 9.67 -13.16
CA PHE A 213 9.82 9.87 -14.19
C PHE A 213 10.51 10.07 -15.55
N GLY A 214 10.05 9.33 -16.55
CA GLY A 214 10.58 9.34 -17.91
C GLY A 214 9.60 9.96 -18.92
N GLU A 215 9.68 9.46 -20.15
CA GLU A 215 8.87 9.89 -21.29
C GLU A 215 7.38 9.62 -21.08
N PRO A 216 6.48 10.41 -21.70
CA PRO A 216 5.04 10.17 -21.65
C PRO A 216 4.66 8.75 -22.07
N GLY A 217 3.75 8.13 -21.32
CA GLY A 217 3.19 6.81 -21.61
C GLY A 217 1.68 6.83 -21.82
N LEU A 218 1.02 5.74 -21.45
CA LEU A 218 -0.43 5.58 -21.53
C LEU A 218 -1.17 6.73 -20.86
N SER A 219 -2.26 7.18 -21.48
CA SER A 219 -3.18 8.19 -20.95
C SER A 219 -4.61 7.68 -21.06
N LEU A 220 -5.37 7.75 -19.97
CA LEU A 220 -6.77 7.34 -19.98
C LEU A 220 -7.62 8.34 -20.78
N PRO A 221 -8.56 7.85 -21.59
CA PRO A 221 -9.56 8.72 -22.22
C PRO A 221 -10.49 9.31 -21.17
N TYR A 222 -10.99 10.52 -21.41
CA TYR A 222 -12.08 11.07 -20.61
C TYR A 222 -13.36 10.24 -20.80
N PRO A 223 -14.15 10.03 -19.74
CA PRO A 223 -15.45 9.39 -19.88
C PRO A 223 -16.33 10.21 -20.84
N PRO A 224 -17.23 9.55 -21.59
CA PRO A 224 -18.17 10.27 -22.45
C PRO A 224 -19.00 11.25 -21.61
N SER A 225 -19.17 12.48 -22.10
CA SER A 225 -20.07 13.46 -21.49
C SER A 225 -21.51 12.96 -21.59
N GLU A 226 -22.23 12.94 -20.47
CA GLU A 226 -23.69 12.72 -20.44
C GLU A 226 -24.46 13.83 -21.16
#